data_AF-A0A382RPC9-F1
#
_entry.id   AF-A0A382RPC9-F1
#
_cell.length_a   1.000
_cell.length_b   1.000
_cell.length_c   1.000
_cell.angle_alpha   90.00
_cell.angle_beta   90.00
_cell.angle_gamma   90.00
#
_symmetry.space_group_name_H-M   'P 1'
#
loop_
_entity.id
_entity.type
_entity.pdbx_description
1 polymer ?
#
loop_
_entity_poly.entity_id
_entity_poly.type
_entity_poly.pdbx_seq_one_letter_code
_entity_poly.pdbx_strand_id
1 'polypeptide(L)'
;MQPESELITIGRDCDAILIPSGDPIKLVRGTQVRITQALGGDYTLFVNGNLVKISGADADAIGKEAVKEKKSTVEHKPGEPVEEEQVWEQLRT
;
A
#
# COMPACT_ATOMS: atom_id res chain seq x y z
N MET A 1 -7.42 25.02 7.37
CA MET A 1 -8.50 24.26 6.72
C MET A 1 -8.04 22.81 6.76
N GLN A 2 -8.62 21.97 7.63
CA GLN A 2 -8.29 20.55 7.64
C GLN A 2 -8.69 19.97 6.28
N PRO A 3 -7.88 19.11 5.63
CA PRO A 3 -8.35 18.42 4.45
C PRO A 3 -9.57 17.60 4.86
N GLU A 4 -10.69 17.84 4.19
CA GLU A 4 -11.93 17.09 4.35
C GLU A 4 -11.60 15.64 3.98
N SER A 5 -11.29 14.83 4.99
CA SER A 5 -10.93 13.44 4.80
C SER A 5 -12.20 12.67 4.49
N GLU A 6 -12.55 12.64 3.22
CA GLU A 6 -13.77 12.04 2.69
C GLU A 6 -13.83 10.54 3.06
N LEU A 7 -15.02 10.10 3.48
CA LEU A 7 -15.28 8.69 3.74
C LEU A 7 -15.45 7.97 2.41
N ILE A 8 -14.61 6.98 2.17
CA ILE A 8 -14.63 6.13 0.98
C ILE A 8 -15.29 4.81 1.34
N THR A 9 -16.10 4.30 0.43
CA THR A 9 -16.67 2.95 0.55
C THR A 9 -15.81 1.98 -0.23
N ILE A 10 -15.37 0.89 0.43
CA ILE A 10 -14.62 -0.17 -0.22
C ILE A 10 -15.46 -0.82 -1.33
N GLY A 11 -14.96 -0.78 -2.56
CA GLY A 11 -15.66 -1.25 -3.76
C GLY A 11 -15.66 -2.77 -3.95
N ARG A 12 -14.63 -3.46 -3.43
CA ARG A 12 -14.49 -4.92 -3.45
C ARG A 12 -13.71 -5.41 -2.24
N ASP A 13 -13.83 -6.68 -1.93
CA ASP A 13 -12.97 -7.29 -0.92
C ASP A 13 -11.49 -7.17 -1.30
N CYS A 14 -10.64 -6.83 -0.33
CA CYS A 14 -9.19 -6.82 -0.50
C CYS A 14 -8.46 -7.22 0.80
N ASP A 15 -7.22 -7.65 0.64
CA ASP A 15 -6.36 -7.98 1.75
C ASP A 15 -5.75 -6.70 2.34
N ALA A 16 -5.64 -6.66 3.66
CA ALA A 16 -5.04 -5.55 4.38
C ALA A 16 -4.23 -6.05 5.57
N ILE A 17 -3.38 -5.19 6.11
CA ILE A 17 -2.53 -5.49 7.27
C ILE A 17 -2.83 -4.49 8.37
N LEU A 18 -3.08 -4.97 9.59
CA LEU A 18 -3.26 -4.10 10.76
C LEU A 18 -1.96 -3.38 11.13
N ILE A 19 -2.06 -2.10 11.44
CA ILE A 19 -0.96 -1.29 11.96
C ILE A 19 -1.21 -1.04 13.46
N PRO A 20 -0.23 -1.29 14.34
CA PRO A 20 1.16 -1.69 14.07
C PRO A 20 1.41 -3.21 14.11
N SER A 21 0.41 -4.04 14.46
CA SER A 21 0.64 -5.46 14.79
C SER A 21 1.13 -6.30 13.61
N GLY A 22 0.81 -5.92 12.37
CA GLY A 22 1.16 -6.67 11.17
C GLY A 22 0.20 -7.83 10.87
N ASP A 23 -0.89 -7.96 11.62
CA ASP A 23 -1.84 -9.07 11.42
C ASP A 23 -2.57 -8.93 10.08
N PRO A 24 -2.65 -10.01 9.26
CA PRO A 24 -3.41 -10.00 8.04
C PRO A 24 -4.90 -9.98 8.36
N ILE A 25 -5.62 -9.09 7.69
CA ILE A 25 -7.07 -8.97 7.78
C ILE A 25 -7.67 -8.85 6.37
N LYS A 26 -8.99 -8.97 6.28
CA LYS A 26 -9.72 -8.72 5.04
C LYS A 26 -10.64 -7.51 5.20
N LEU A 27 -10.51 -6.55 4.29
CA LEU A 27 -11.49 -5.47 4.17
C LEU A 27 -12.63 -5.94 3.29
N VAL A 28 -13.85 -5.91 3.84
CA VAL A 28 -15.04 -6.36 3.13
C VAL A 28 -15.64 -5.20 2.34
N ARG A 29 -16.13 -5.48 1.13
CA ARG A 29 -16.91 -4.54 0.32
C ARG A 29 -18.00 -3.84 1.15
N GLY A 30 -18.14 -2.53 0.96
CA GLY A 30 -19.11 -1.71 1.69
C GLY A 30 -18.59 -1.13 2.99
N THR A 31 -17.39 -1.55 3.45
CA THR A 31 -16.75 -0.95 4.63
C THR A 31 -16.43 0.51 4.36
N GLN A 32 -16.80 1.39 5.30
CA GLN A 32 -16.42 2.79 5.25
C GLN A 32 -15.02 2.99 5.83
N VAL A 33 -14.17 3.62 5.05
CA VAL A 33 -12.77 3.85 5.38
C VAL A 33 -12.40 5.29 5.06
N ARG A 34 -11.26 5.72 5.60
CA ARG A 34 -10.70 7.05 5.34
C ARG A 34 -9.22 6.94 5.06
N ILE A 35 -8.77 7.43 3.91
CA ILE A 35 -7.33 7.43 3.59
C ILE A 35 -6.64 8.43 4.51
N THR A 36 -5.67 7.97 5.28
CA THR A 36 -4.83 8.83 6.11
C THR A 36 -3.50 9.14 5.46
N GLN A 37 -2.95 8.21 4.69
CA GLN A 37 -1.67 8.35 3.99
C GLN A 37 -1.69 7.58 2.67
N ALA A 38 -0.96 8.09 1.68
CA ALA A 38 -0.66 7.43 0.42
C ALA A 38 0.83 7.62 0.15
N LEU A 39 1.63 6.56 0.31
CA LEU A 39 3.09 6.63 0.25
C LEU A 39 3.64 5.39 -0.48
N GLY A 40 4.51 5.60 -1.47
CA GLY A 40 5.26 4.50 -2.08
C GLY A 40 4.42 3.46 -2.81
N GLY A 41 3.18 3.80 -3.20
CA GLY A 41 2.22 2.88 -3.81
C GLY A 41 1.22 2.29 -2.82
N ASP A 42 1.52 2.24 -1.52
CA ASP A 42 0.60 1.73 -0.50
C ASP A 42 -0.33 2.81 0.06
N TYR A 43 -1.46 2.37 0.63
CA TYR A 43 -2.41 3.24 1.29
C TYR A 43 -2.64 2.82 2.74
N THR A 44 -2.62 3.80 3.64
CA THR A 44 -3.05 3.63 5.02
C THR A 44 -4.49 4.13 5.15
N LEU A 45 -5.35 3.26 5.66
CA LEU A 45 -6.78 3.52 5.86
C LEU A 45 -7.10 3.51 7.34
N PHE A 46 -7.97 4.42 7.77
CA PHE A 46 -8.58 4.40 9.10
C PHE A 46 -9.96 3.75 9.01
N VAL A 47 -10.18 2.68 9.77
CA VAL A 47 -11.40 1.86 9.78
C VAL A 47 -11.71 1.39 11.20
N ASN A 48 -12.93 1.67 11.68
CA ASN A 48 -13.40 1.21 13.00
C ASN A 48 -12.41 1.46 14.15
N GLY A 49 -11.71 2.60 14.16
CA GLY A 49 -10.72 2.95 15.18
C GLY A 49 -9.31 2.39 14.95
N ASN A 50 -9.11 1.58 13.91
CA ASN A 50 -7.83 0.96 13.57
C ASN A 50 -7.21 1.58 12.33
N LEU A 51 -5.89 1.50 12.23
CA LEU A 51 -5.15 1.77 11.00
C LEU A 51 -4.84 0.45 10.30
N VAL A 52 -5.07 0.42 8.99
CA VAL A 52 -4.81 -0.74 8.16
C VAL A 52 -4.08 -0.31 6.89
N LYS A 53 -3.14 -1.12 6.42
CA LYS A 53 -2.41 -0.90 5.17
C LYS A 53 -2.99 -1.78 4.08
N ILE A 54 -3.27 -1.22 2.92
CA ILE A 54 -3.52 -1.98 1.68
C ILE A 54 -2.37 -1.76 0.70
N SER A 55 -2.11 -2.76 -0.13
CA SER A 55 -1.11 -2.64 -1.20
C SER A 55 -1.61 -1.71 -2.31
N GLY A 56 -0.69 -1.06 -3.02
CA GLY A 56 -1.01 -0.37 -4.28
C GLY A 56 -1.66 -1.23 -5.35
N ALA A 57 -1.45 -2.54 -5.30
CA ALA A 57 -2.15 -3.49 -6.17
C ALA A 57 -3.67 -3.55 -5.89
N ASP A 58 -4.10 -3.20 -4.68
CA ASP A 58 -5.49 -3.17 -4.24
C ASP A 58 -6.08 -1.75 -4.18
N ALA A 59 -5.40 -0.76 -4.75
CA ALA A 59 -5.86 0.63 -4.73
C ALA A 59 -7.21 0.84 -5.44
N ASP A 60 -7.57 -0.03 -6.39
CA ASP A 60 -8.88 0.00 -7.02
C ASP A 60 -10.04 -0.26 -6.03
N ALA A 61 -9.78 -0.99 -4.94
CA ALA A 61 -10.76 -1.22 -3.88
C ALA A 61 -11.18 0.08 -3.16
N ILE A 62 -10.35 1.11 -3.19
CA ILE A 62 -10.62 2.45 -2.63
C ILE A 62 -10.87 3.51 -3.73
N GLY A 63 -11.11 3.08 -4.98
CA GLY A 63 -11.35 4.00 -6.10
C GLY A 63 -10.12 4.77 -6.56
N LYS A 64 -8.91 4.25 -6.31
CA LYS A 64 -7.65 4.77 -6.84
C LYS A 64 -7.14 3.88 -7.97
N GLU A 65 -6.25 4.42 -8.81
CA GLU A 65 -5.62 3.60 -9.85
C GLU A 65 -4.66 2.61 -9.21
N ALA A 66 -4.85 1.32 -9.52
CA ALA A 66 -3.97 0.27 -9.04
C ALA A 66 -2.55 0.49 -9.58
N VAL A 67 -1.60 0.71 -8.68
CA VAL A 67 -0.19 0.78 -9.03
C VAL A 67 0.29 -0.65 -9.17
N LYS A 68 0.44 -1.11 -10.41
CA LYS A 68 1.25 -2.29 -10.68
C LYS A 68 2.69 -1.89 -10.41
N GLU A 69 3.23 -2.31 -9.27
CA GLU A 69 4.66 -2.16 -9.02
C GLU A 69 5.41 -2.69 -10.23
N LYS A 70 6.16 -1.80 -10.89
CA LYS A 70 7.19 -2.22 -11.82
C LYS A 70 8.22 -2.92 -10.97
N LYS A 71 8.13 -4.26 -10.86
CA LYS A 71 9.23 -5.07 -10.30
C LYS A 71 10.51 -4.55 -10.92
N SER A 72 11.43 -4.04 -10.09
CA SER A 72 12.73 -3.59 -10.58
C SER A 72 13.34 -4.76 -11.34
N THR A 73 13.68 -4.56 -12.60
CA THR A 73 14.25 -5.57 -13.51
C THR A 73 15.69 -5.95 -13.17
N VAL A 74 16.14 -5.69 -11.94
CA VAL A 74 17.47 -6.07 -11.48
C VAL A 74 17.41 -7.55 -11.12
N GLU A 75 17.68 -8.40 -12.11
CA GLU A 75 17.95 -9.82 -11.87
C GLU A 75 19.25 -9.93 -11.08
N HIS A 76 19.15 -10.17 -9.76
CA HIS A 76 20.29 -10.50 -8.93
C HIS A 76 20.26 -11.99 -8.59
N LYS A 77 21.34 -12.72 -8.88
CA LYS A 77 21.40 -14.14 -8.53
C LYS A 77 21.71 -14.32 -7.05
N PRO A 78 21.08 -15.28 -6.34
CA PRO A 78 21.45 -15.60 -4.97
C PRO A 78 22.94 -15.99 -4.90
N GLY A 79 23.75 -15.24 -4.15
CA GLY A 79 25.17 -15.50 -3.94
C GLY A 79 26.14 -14.61 -4.72
N GLU A 80 25.67 -13.72 -5.60
CA GLU A 80 26.51 -12.65 -6.16
C GLU A 80 26.69 -11.51 -5.12
N PRO A 81 27.86 -10.83 -5.09
CA PRO A 81 28.02 -9.63 -4.29
C PRO A 81 27.14 -8.50 -4.84
N VAL A 82 26.47 -7.77 -3.95
CA VAL A 82 25.73 -6.56 -4.31
C VAL A 82 26.71 -5.40 -4.40
N GLU A 83 26.79 -4.77 -5.57
CA GLU A 83 27.66 -3.62 -5.79
C GLU A 83 27.02 -2.32 -5.27
N GLU A 84 27.80 -1.42 -4.69
CA GLU A 84 27.31 -0.16 -4.10
C GLU A 84 26.56 0.70 -5.14
N GLU A 85 27.01 0.69 -6.38
CA GLU A 85 26.38 1.40 -7.50
C GLU A 85 24.93 0.92 -7.74
N GLN A 86 24.66 -0.39 -7.57
CA GLN A 86 23.31 -0.95 -7.72
C GLN A 86 22.37 -0.48 -6.60
N VAL A 87 22.91 -0.29 -5.39
CA VAL A 87 22.16 0.27 -4.25
C VAL A 87 21.83 1.73 -4.53
N TRP A 88 22.80 2.51 -5.02
CA TRP A 88 22.58 3.92 -5.37
C TRP A 88 21.59 4.10 -6.52
N GLU A 89 21.58 3.22 -7.52
CA GLU A 89 20.56 3.23 -8.57
C GLU A 89 19.15 2.99 -8.02
N GLN A 90 18.99 2.11 -7.03
CA GLN A 90 17.69 1.85 -6.42
C GLN A 90 17.21 2.98 -5.49
N LEU A 91 18.12 3.67 -4.79
CA LEU A 91 17.76 4.72 -3.82
C LEU A 91 17.48 6.09 -4.47
N ARG A 92 17.70 6.25 -5.78
CA ARG A 92 17.45 7.52 -6.50
C ARG A 92 15.97 7.79 -6.83
N THR A 93 15.05 6.88 -6.50
CA THR A 93 13.59 7.06 -6.71
C THR A 93 12.91 7.86 -5.63
#